data_AF-A0A0Q5PT11-F1
#
_entry.id   AF-A0A0Q5PT11-F1
#
_cell.length_a   1.000
_cell.length_b   1.000
_cell.length_c   1.000
_cell.angle_alpha   90.00
_cell.angle_beta   90.00
_cell.angle_gamma   90.00
#
_symmetry.space_group_name_H-M   'P 1'
#
loop_
_entity.id
_entity.type
_entity.pdbx_description
1 polymer ?
#
loop_
_entity_poly.entity_id
_entity_poly.type
_entity_poly.pdbx_seq_one_letter_code
_entity_poly.pdbx_strand_id
1 'polypeptide(L)'
;MADRNELGHFKPGASGNAGGKPLSAKRLRDLLELDLNLYAEVLKKQALAGEPIALKLVIERLFPAPKASRDAVVIPGLFAAETFTDKAHAVMDAISRGEVTTEDGAAVLGGIAGVLRANEMDEFNRRLAALEGGPTKPASAEGSDLL
;
A
#
# COMPACT_ATOMS: atom_id res chain seq x y z
N MET A 1 -5.40 -14.70 46.81
CA MET A 1 -4.56 -14.72 45.59
C MET A 1 -5.45 -15.12 44.44
N ALA A 2 -5.48 -14.37 43.33
CA ALA A 2 -6.36 -14.67 42.20
C ALA A 2 -5.95 -16.01 41.55
N ASP A 3 -6.95 -16.82 41.21
CA ASP A 3 -6.79 -18.19 40.72
C ASP A 3 -6.16 -18.18 39.32
N ARG A 4 -4.95 -18.74 39.19
CA ARG A 4 -4.18 -18.81 37.94
C ARG A 4 -4.02 -20.26 37.47
N ASN A 5 -3.95 -20.47 36.15
CA ASN A 5 -3.63 -21.76 35.55
C ASN A 5 -2.11 -22.00 35.52
N GLU A 6 -1.70 -23.19 35.08
CA GLU A 6 -0.28 -23.60 35.01
C GLU A 6 0.56 -22.71 34.06
N LEU A 7 -0.09 -21.98 33.15
CA LEU A 7 0.53 -21.01 32.24
C LEU A 7 0.53 -19.57 32.80
N GLY A 8 0.11 -19.38 34.05
CA GLY A 8 0.05 -18.07 34.72
C GLY A 8 -1.12 -17.17 34.33
N HIS A 9 -2.03 -17.63 33.46
CA HIS A 9 -3.25 -16.90 33.09
C HIS A 9 -4.31 -17.00 34.18
N PHE A 10 -5.13 -15.97 34.34
CA PHE A 10 -6.32 -16.06 35.20
C PHE A 10 -7.24 -17.17 34.71
N LYS A 11 -7.74 -18.00 35.63
CA LYS A 11 -8.80 -18.97 35.30
C LYS A 11 -10.06 -18.19 34.85
N PRO A 12 -10.88 -18.76 33.95
CA PRO A 12 -12.17 -18.15 33.57
C PRO A 12 -12.99 -17.82 34.83
N GLY A 13 -13.46 -16.57 34.95
CA GLY A 13 -14.19 -16.08 36.13
C GLY A 13 -13.32 -15.58 37.31
N ALA A 14 -11.99 -15.73 37.26
CA ALA A 14 -11.06 -15.27 38.31
C ALA A 14 -10.30 -13.98 37.96
N SER A 15 -10.54 -13.41 36.78
CA SER A 15 -10.00 -12.10 36.37
C SER A 15 -10.72 -10.97 37.14
N GLY A 16 -9.98 -9.96 37.59
CA GLY A 16 -10.55 -8.79 38.29
C GLY A 16 -11.46 -7.90 37.44
N ASN A 17 -11.57 -8.18 36.13
CA ASN A 17 -12.55 -7.56 35.26
C ASN A 17 -13.80 -8.44 35.15
N ALA A 18 -14.80 -8.16 35.99
CA ALA A 18 -16.09 -8.86 35.98
C ALA A 18 -16.82 -8.77 34.63
N GLY A 19 -16.57 -7.70 33.84
CA GLY A 19 -17.14 -7.52 32.50
C GLY A 19 -16.43 -8.30 31.39
N GLY A 20 -15.32 -8.98 31.69
CA GLY A 20 -14.52 -9.70 30.71
C GLY A 20 -13.81 -8.78 29.70
N LYS A 21 -13.05 -9.37 28.78
CA LYS A 21 -12.31 -8.60 27.76
C LYS A 21 -13.29 -7.83 26.86
N PRO A 22 -13.07 -6.52 26.61
CA PRO A 22 -13.93 -5.75 25.72
C PRO A 22 -13.97 -6.38 24.32
N LEU A 23 -15.08 -6.19 23.63
CA LEU A 23 -15.26 -6.69 22.26
C LEU A 23 -14.16 -6.13 21.35
N SER A 24 -13.66 -6.96 20.45
CA SER A 24 -12.75 -6.49 19.41
C SER A 24 -13.49 -5.59 18.43
N ALA A 25 -12.77 -4.65 17.81
CA ALA A 25 -13.34 -3.76 16.80
C ALA A 25 -14.02 -4.52 15.64
N LYS A 26 -13.48 -5.69 15.27
CA LYS A 26 -14.11 -6.59 14.29
C LYS A 26 -15.46 -7.10 14.79
N ARG A 27 -15.49 -7.70 15.99
CA ARG A 27 -16.71 -8.28 16.56
C ARG A 27 -17.79 -7.23 16.82
N LEU A 28 -17.40 -6.01 17.16
CA LEU A 28 -18.32 -4.89 17.30
C LEU A 28 -18.92 -4.47 15.95
N ARG A 29 -18.10 -4.40 14.88
CA ARG A 29 -18.61 -4.13 13.52
C ARG A 29 -19.60 -5.20 13.07
N ASP A 30 -19.22 -6.47 13.19
CA ASP A 30 -20.08 -7.59 12.80
C ASP A 30 -21.45 -7.55 13.52
N LEU A 31 -21.47 -7.14 14.78
CA LEU A 31 -22.71 -6.98 15.55
C LEU A 31 -23.55 -5.79 15.05
N LEU A 32 -22.93 -4.65 14.78
CA LEU A 32 -23.62 -3.44 14.33
C LEU A 32 -24.12 -3.54 12.88
N GLU A 33 -23.47 -4.33 12.03
CA GLU A 33 -23.89 -4.53 10.63
C GLU A 33 -25.27 -5.17 10.51
N LEU A 34 -25.66 -6.02 11.46
CA LEU A 34 -26.98 -6.67 11.49
C LEU A 34 -28.14 -5.68 11.66
N ASP A 35 -27.87 -4.54 12.32
CA ASP A 35 -28.87 -3.53 12.66
C ASP A 35 -28.75 -2.26 11.81
N LEU A 36 -28.02 -2.31 10.69
CA LEU A 36 -27.66 -1.13 9.90
C LEU A 36 -28.89 -0.29 9.48
N ASN A 37 -29.99 -0.95 9.09
CA ASN A 37 -31.23 -0.28 8.73
C ASN A 37 -31.86 0.47 9.92
N LEU A 38 -31.80 -0.10 11.12
CA LEU A 38 -32.31 0.54 12.32
C LEU A 38 -31.50 1.80 12.66
N TYR A 39 -30.17 1.73 12.54
CA TYR A 39 -29.30 2.88 12.72
C TYR A 39 -29.55 3.97 11.66
N ALA A 40 -29.81 3.59 10.41
CA ALA A 40 -30.17 4.53 9.36
C ALA A 40 -31.49 5.26 9.67
N GLU A 41 -32.50 4.57 10.19
CA GLU A 41 -33.77 5.19 10.60
C GLU A 41 -33.60 6.14 11.78
N VAL A 42 -32.79 5.77 12.78
CA VAL A 42 -32.47 6.67 13.91
C VAL A 42 -31.74 7.92 13.40
N LEU A 43 -30.73 7.74 12.54
CA LEU A 43 -29.96 8.83 11.96
C LEU A 43 -30.87 9.78 11.15
N LYS A 44 -31.78 9.23 10.36
CA LYS A 44 -32.76 10.01 9.59
C LYS A 44 -33.65 10.86 10.50
N LYS A 45 -34.18 10.28 11.58
CA LYS A 45 -35.02 11.02 12.55
C LYS A 45 -34.23 12.15 13.22
N GLN A 46 -33.00 11.90 13.63
CA GLN A 46 -32.14 12.92 14.23
C GLN A 46 -31.82 14.04 13.23
N ALA A 47 -31.47 13.70 11.99
CA ALA A 47 -31.20 14.69 10.95
C ALA A 47 -32.43 15.56 10.66
N LEU A 48 -33.62 14.96 10.55
CA LEU A 48 -34.89 15.69 10.38
C LEU A 48 -35.26 16.57 11.58
N ALA A 49 -34.80 16.20 12.78
CA ALA A 49 -34.95 17.01 13.99
C ALA A 49 -33.92 18.16 14.09
N GLY A 50 -33.00 18.29 13.12
CA GLY A 50 -32.02 19.37 13.08
C GLY A 50 -30.73 19.11 13.85
N GLU A 51 -30.46 17.86 14.25
CA GLU A 51 -29.20 17.52 14.94
C GLU A 51 -27.99 17.76 14.01
N PRO A 52 -27.04 18.67 14.36
CA PRO A 52 -25.97 19.07 13.43
C PRO A 52 -25.07 17.92 12.98
N ILE A 53 -24.77 16.98 13.88
CA ILE A 53 -23.91 15.82 13.55
C ILE A 53 -24.64 14.87 12.61
N ALA A 54 -25.94 14.64 12.85
CA ALA A 54 -26.75 13.77 11.99
C ALA A 54 -26.93 14.38 10.60
N LEU A 55 -27.19 15.69 10.51
CA LEU A 55 -27.26 16.42 9.24
C LEU A 55 -25.96 16.33 8.46
N LYS A 56 -24.82 16.60 9.11
CA LYS A 56 -23.49 16.47 8.49
C LYS A 56 -23.27 15.06 7.94
N LEU A 57 -23.56 14.02 8.75
CA LEU A 57 -23.34 12.64 8.35
C LEU A 57 -24.24 12.24 7.17
N VAL A 58 -25.49 12.67 7.15
CA VAL A 58 -26.40 12.42 6.02
C VAL A 58 -25.91 13.12 4.75
N ILE A 59 -25.49 14.39 4.84
CA ILE A 59 -24.98 15.15 3.69
C ILE A 59 -23.72 14.52 3.12
N GLU A 60 -22.74 14.17 3.96
CA GLU A 60 -21.47 13.55 3.51
C GLU A 60 -21.68 12.18 2.84
N ARG A 61 -22.78 11.47 3.14
CA ARG A 61 -23.09 10.18 2.54
C ARG A 61 -23.97 10.28 1.30
N LEU A 62 -24.88 11.23 1.24
CA LEU A 62 -25.73 11.47 0.06
C LEU A 62 -25.01 12.27 -1.03
N PHE A 63 -24.15 13.21 -0.62
CA PHE A 63 -23.35 14.07 -1.50
C PHE A 63 -21.87 13.87 -1.16
N PRO A 64 -21.31 12.68 -1.38
CA PRO A 64 -19.89 12.47 -1.14
C PRO A 64 -19.09 13.45 -1.98
N ALA A 65 -18.03 14.01 -1.39
CA ALA A 65 -17.08 14.80 -2.16
C ALA A 65 -16.63 13.96 -3.37
N PRO A 66 -16.66 14.51 -4.59
CA PRO A 66 -16.19 13.77 -5.75
C PRO A 66 -14.79 13.28 -5.44
N LYS A 67 -14.58 11.96 -5.54
CA LYS A 67 -13.22 11.43 -5.56
C LYS A 67 -12.49 12.18 -6.67
N ALA A 68 -11.24 12.56 -6.43
CA ALA A 68 -10.40 13.10 -7.48
C ALA A 68 -10.33 12.07 -8.61
N SER A 69 -11.21 12.22 -9.60
CA SER A 69 -11.17 11.49 -10.85
C SER A 69 -10.09 12.18 -11.65
N ARG A 70 -8.90 11.59 -11.68
CA ARG A 70 -7.91 11.98 -12.67
C ARG A 70 -8.35 11.32 -13.96
N ASP A 71 -8.64 12.12 -14.96
CA ASP A 71 -8.87 11.59 -16.31
C ASP A 71 -7.66 10.78 -16.75
N ALA A 72 -7.88 9.81 -17.64
CA ALA A 72 -6.81 9.00 -18.17
C ALA A 72 -5.75 9.92 -18.82
N VAL A 73 -4.52 9.88 -18.29
CA VAL A 73 -3.41 10.69 -18.80
C VAL A 73 -2.89 10.03 -20.08
N VAL A 74 -3.05 10.73 -21.21
CA VAL A 74 -2.50 10.31 -22.50
C VAL A 74 -1.24 11.12 -22.76
N ILE A 75 -0.09 10.45 -22.82
CA ILE A 75 1.19 11.07 -23.19
C ILE A 75 1.54 10.63 -24.61
N PRO A 76 1.44 11.53 -25.60
CA PRO A 76 1.79 11.22 -26.98
C PRO A 76 3.24 10.73 -27.09
N GLY A 77 3.47 9.69 -27.90
CA GLY A 77 4.81 9.17 -28.18
C GLY A 77 5.46 8.35 -27.05
N LEU A 78 4.89 8.32 -25.83
CA LEU A 78 5.50 7.62 -24.70
C LEU A 78 5.70 6.12 -24.96
N PHE A 79 4.70 5.42 -25.50
CA PHE A 79 4.83 3.99 -25.80
C PHE A 79 5.68 3.70 -27.03
N ALA A 80 5.69 4.60 -28.01
CA ALA A 80 6.47 4.46 -29.24
C ALA A 80 7.97 4.72 -29.02
N ALA A 81 8.33 5.50 -28.00
CA ALA A 81 9.72 5.79 -27.66
C ALA A 81 10.50 4.52 -27.28
N GLU A 82 11.69 4.37 -27.85
CA GLU A 82 12.54 3.19 -27.69
C GLU A 82 13.35 3.24 -26.39
N THR A 83 13.89 4.41 -26.04
CA THR A 83 14.73 4.57 -24.84
C THR A 83 13.96 5.19 -23.68
N PHE A 84 14.43 4.94 -22.45
CA PHE A 84 13.87 5.60 -21.26
C PHE A 84 14.04 7.12 -21.29
N THR A 85 15.12 7.62 -21.91
CA THR A 85 15.35 9.05 -22.10
C THR A 85 14.32 9.65 -23.05
N ASP A 86 14.04 9.00 -24.17
CA ASP A 86 13.02 9.47 -25.13
C ASP A 86 11.62 9.42 -24.51
N LYS A 87 11.34 8.42 -23.68
CA LYS A 87 10.11 8.35 -22.87
C LYS A 87 10.01 9.54 -21.93
N ALA A 88 11.08 9.89 -21.22
CA ALA A 88 11.10 11.05 -20.33
C ALA A 88 10.89 12.36 -21.11
N HIS A 89 11.52 12.51 -22.28
CA HIS A 89 11.30 13.66 -23.15
C HIS A 89 9.84 13.77 -23.62
N ALA A 90 9.21 12.67 -24.01
CA ALA A 90 7.79 12.65 -24.38
C ALA A 90 6.88 13.15 -23.24
N VAL A 91 7.19 12.78 -21.98
CA VAL A 91 6.45 13.30 -20.82
C VAL A 91 6.67 14.81 -20.65
N MET A 92 7.93 15.26 -20.68
CA MET A 92 8.27 16.68 -20.52
C MET A 92 7.63 17.56 -21.60
N ASP A 93 7.60 17.06 -22.82
CA ASP A 93 7.00 17.71 -23.97
C ASP A 93 5.47 17.84 -23.82
N ALA A 94 4.79 16.78 -23.40
CA ALA A 94 3.35 16.82 -23.08
C ALA A 94 3.01 17.79 -21.94
N ILE A 95 3.86 17.88 -20.90
CA ILE A 95 3.72 18.88 -19.82
C ILE A 95 3.84 20.29 -20.41
N SER A 96 4.85 20.53 -21.24
CA SER A 96 5.12 21.86 -21.81
C SER A 96 3.99 22.37 -22.71
N ARG A 97 3.26 21.46 -23.36
CA ARG A 97 2.06 21.76 -24.15
C ARG A 97 0.78 21.91 -23.33
N GLY A 98 0.83 21.60 -22.03
CA GLY A 98 -0.34 21.61 -21.15
C GLY A 98 -1.31 20.44 -21.39
N GLU A 99 -0.87 19.38 -22.08
CA GLU A 99 -1.66 18.16 -22.29
C GLU A 99 -1.72 17.31 -21.02
N VAL A 100 -0.70 17.42 -20.18
CA VAL A 100 -0.57 16.68 -18.91
C VAL A 100 -0.16 17.65 -17.80
N THR A 101 -0.73 17.46 -16.60
CA THR A 101 -0.37 18.27 -15.44
C THR A 101 1.06 17.97 -14.99
N THR A 102 1.71 18.93 -14.33
CA THR A 102 3.04 18.71 -13.75
C THR A 102 3.05 17.60 -12.70
N GLU A 103 1.95 17.45 -11.94
CA GLU A 103 1.79 16.39 -10.94
C GLU A 103 1.70 15.00 -11.59
N ASP A 104 0.87 14.84 -12.62
CA ASP A 104 0.73 13.56 -13.32
C ASP A 104 1.99 13.20 -14.10
N GLY A 105 2.62 14.20 -14.74
CA GLY A 105 3.89 14.02 -15.41
C GLY A 105 5.00 13.56 -14.45
N ALA A 106 5.08 14.14 -13.25
CA ALA A 106 6.02 13.71 -12.22
C ALA A 106 5.76 12.27 -11.76
N ALA A 107 4.50 11.87 -11.62
CA ALA A 107 4.13 10.49 -11.28
C ALA A 107 4.60 9.49 -12.36
N VAL A 108 4.40 9.82 -13.64
CA VAL A 108 4.85 8.97 -14.76
C VAL A 108 6.38 8.90 -14.83
N LEU A 109 7.08 10.02 -14.70
CA LEU A 109 8.55 10.04 -14.65
C LEU A 109 9.10 9.20 -13.49
N GLY A 110 8.45 9.24 -12.33
CA GLY A 110 8.78 8.37 -11.20
C GLY A 110 8.62 6.88 -11.53
N GLY A 111 7.56 6.51 -12.25
CA GLY A 111 7.35 5.16 -12.76
C GLY A 111 8.45 4.70 -13.72
N ILE A 112 8.84 5.56 -14.66
CA ILE A 112 9.94 5.31 -15.60
C ILE A 112 11.26 5.05 -14.84
N ALA A 113 11.59 5.91 -13.87
CA ALA A 113 12.78 5.75 -13.03
C ALA A 113 12.74 4.47 -12.16
N GLY A 114 11.55 4.03 -11.75
CA GLY A 114 11.36 2.75 -11.07
C GLY A 114 11.73 1.56 -11.95
N VAL A 115 11.25 1.55 -13.21
CA VAL A 115 11.55 0.49 -14.17
C VAL A 115 13.04 0.47 -14.54
N LEU A 116 13.66 1.65 -14.74
CA LEU A 116 15.09 1.74 -15.04
C LEU A 116 15.94 1.11 -13.93
N ARG A 117 15.69 1.47 -12.67
CA ARG A 117 16.40 0.89 -11.51
C ARG A 117 16.22 -0.62 -11.39
N ALA A 118 15.02 -1.13 -11.68
CA ALA A 118 14.77 -2.56 -11.69
C ALA A 118 15.61 -3.26 -12.78
N ASN A 119 15.65 -2.69 -13.99
CA ASN A 119 16.44 -3.22 -15.09
C ASN A 119 17.95 -3.22 -14.77
N GLU A 120 18.47 -2.14 -14.19
CA GLU A 120 19.86 -2.05 -13.73
C GLU A 120 20.17 -3.14 -12.69
N MET A 121 19.26 -3.36 -11.73
CA MET A 121 19.41 -4.42 -10.73
C MET A 121 19.44 -5.82 -11.36
N ASP A 122 18.55 -6.08 -12.32
CA ASP A 122 18.51 -7.35 -13.05
C ASP A 122 19.80 -7.58 -13.85
N GLU A 123 20.33 -6.53 -14.49
CA GLU A 123 21.61 -6.59 -15.18
C GLU A 123 22.77 -6.87 -14.22
N PHE A 124 22.84 -6.18 -13.08
CA PHE A 124 23.86 -6.41 -12.08
C PHE A 124 23.82 -7.84 -11.55
N ASN A 125 22.63 -8.35 -11.22
CA ASN A 125 22.44 -9.72 -10.76
C ASN A 125 22.88 -10.75 -11.81
N ARG A 126 22.53 -10.52 -13.08
CA ARG A 126 22.95 -11.38 -14.20
C ARG A 126 24.48 -11.42 -14.34
N ARG A 127 25.15 -10.27 -14.24
CA ARG A 127 26.61 -10.17 -14.33
C ARG A 127 27.30 -10.80 -13.13
N LEU A 128 26.76 -10.60 -11.93
CA LEU A 128 27.28 -11.20 -10.70
C LEU A 128 27.21 -12.73 -10.78
N ALA A 129 26.07 -13.29 -11.17
CA ALA A 129 25.90 -14.74 -11.32
C ALA A 129 26.88 -15.34 -12.35
N ALA A 130 27.17 -14.63 -13.45
CA ALA A 130 28.14 -15.07 -14.44
C ALA A 130 29.58 -15.09 -13.91
N LEU A 131 29.93 -14.15 -13.02
CA LEU A 131 31.25 -14.09 -12.39
C LEU A 131 31.41 -15.14 -11.29
N GLU A 132 30.38 -15.34 -10.47
CA GLU A 132 30.38 -16.34 -9.39
C GLU A 132 30.32 -17.78 -9.92
N GLY A 133 29.78 -17.99 -11.12
CA GLY A 133 29.76 -19.28 -11.82
C GLY A 133 30.99 -19.59 -12.68
N GLY A 134 31.97 -18.68 -12.79
CA GLY A 134 33.21 -18.87 -13.57
C GLY A 134 34.23 -19.78 -12.86
N PRO A 135 35.14 -20.46 -13.59
CA PRO A 135 36.04 -21.46 -13.03
C PRO A 135 36.92 -20.85 -11.94
N THR A 136 36.75 -21.32 -10.70
CA THR A 136 37.68 -21.04 -9.60
C THR A 136 39.06 -21.52 -10.01
N LYS A 137 40.00 -20.57 -10.17
CA LYS A 137 41.42 -20.85 -10.39
C LYS A 137 41.89 -21.84 -9.30
N PRO A 138 42.33 -23.08 -9.62
CA PRO A 138 42.72 -24.02 -8.59
C PRO A 138 43.89 -23.43 -7.80
N ALA A 139 43.79 -23.53 -6.47
CA ALA A 139 44.87 -23.15 -5.58
C ALA A 139 46.14 -23.89 -6.00
N SER A 140 47.16 -23.14 -6.38
CA SER A 140 48.49 -23.65 -6.68
C SER A 140 49.03 -24.36 -5.44
N ALA A 141 49.04 -25.70 -5.49
CA ALA A 141 49.77 -26.52 -4.55
C ALA A 141 51.27 -26.34 -4.80
N GLU A 142 51.90 -25.43 -4.07
CA GLU A 142 53.35 -25.43 -3.92
C GLU A 142 53.73 -26.22 -2.67
N GLY A 143 54.61 -27.21 -2.84
CA GLY A 143 55.54 -27.63 -1.79
C GLY A 143 55.33 -29.02 -1.16
N SER A 144 55.22 -30.07 -1.96
CA SER A 144 55.72 -31.39 -1.57
C SER A 144 56.85 -31.73 -2.51
N ASP A 145 58.08 -31.73 -2.00
CA ASP A 145 59.06 -32.79 -2.23
C ASP A 145 60.28 -32.53 -1.34
N LEU A 146 60.21 -33.12 -0.15
CA LEU A 146 61.38 -33.75 0.46
C LEU A 146 61.60 -35.07 -0.29
N LEU A 147 62.74 -35.20 -0.96
CA LEU A 147 63.74 -36.28 -0.82
C LEU A 147 64.86 -36.09 -1.85
#